data_AF-A0A520KKJ5-F1
#
_entry.id   AF-A0A520KKJ5-F1
#
_cell.length_a   1.000
_cell.length_b   1.000
_cell.length_c   1.000
_cell.angle_alpha   90.00
_cell.angle_beta   90.00
_cell.angle_gamma   90.00
#
_symmetry.space_group_name_H-M   'P 1'
#
loop_
_entity.id
_entity.type
_entity.pdbx_description
1 polymer ?
#
loop_
_entity_poly.entity_id
_entity_poly.type
_entity_poly.pdbx_seq_one_letter_code
_entity_poly.pdbx_strand_id
1 'polypeptide(L)'
;MKNLLMFLMLILLIFPSIVQVRAQPRFWTALNFELEFRGDGTVLVEAKQHPFDYEGRSLMDNATLVNLMKEDESDMIQYILLMFSKRP
;
A
#
# COMPACT_ATOMS: atom_id res chain seq x y z
N MET A 1 -41.90 -19.18 -9.14
CA MET A 1 -41.32 -17.91 -8.64
C MET A 1 -40.68 -18.05 -7.26
N LYS A 2 -41.38 -18.60 -6.25
CA LYS A 2 -40.82 -18.83 -4.89
C LYS A 2 -39.49 -19.60 -4.88
N ASN A 3 -39.39 -20.67 -5.67
CA ASN A 3 -38.18 -21.50 -5.75
C ASN A 3 -37.01 -20.76 -6.42
N LEU A 4 -37.28 -19.89 -7.39
CA LEU A 4 -36.27 -19.05 -8.04
C LEU A 4 -35.75 -17.99 -7.06
N LEU A 5 -36.65 -17.38 -6.28
CA LEU A 5 -36.27 -16.41 -5.24
C LEU A 5 -35.41 -17.07 -4.16
N MET A 6 -35.78 -18.29 -3.74
CA MET A 6 -35.01 -19.05 -2.75
C MET A 6 -33.62 -19.43 -3.26
N PHE A 7 -33.51 -19.80 -4.54
CA PHE A 7 -32.23 -20.10 -5.18
C PHE A 7 -31.35 -18.85 -5.31
N LEU A 8 -31.94 -17.70 -5.67
CA LEU A 8 -31.23 -16.42 -5.73
C LEU A 8 -30.72 -16.01 -4.34
N MET A 9 -31.52 -16.21 -3.30
CA MET A 9 -31.15 -15.90 -1.91
C MET A 9 -29.99 -16.77 -1.43
N LEU A 10 -29.99 -18.06 -1.81
CA LEU A 10 -28.91 -18.99 -1.50
C LEU A 10 -27.59 -18.58 -2.19
N ILE A 11 -27.65 -18.20 -3.47
CA ILE A 11 -26.47 -17.69 -4.20
C ILE A 11 -25.92 -16.43 -3.52
N LEU A 12 -26.80 -15.50 -3.11
CA LEU A 12 -26.40 -14.26 -2.47
C LEU A 12 -25.70 -14.49 -1.12
N LEU A 13 -26.09 -15.53 -0.38
CA LEU A 13 -25.47 -15.90 0.90
C LEU A 13 -24.13 -16.62 0.74
N ILE A 14 -23.93 -17.36 -0.36
CA ILE A 14 -22.70 -18.12 -0.60
C ILE A 14 -21.60 -17.22 -1.21
N PHE A 15 -21.98 -16.22 -2.02
CA PHE A 15 -21.06 -15.32 -2.71
C PHE A 15 -20.04 -14.59 -1.80
N PRO A 16 -20.41 -13.97 -0.67
CA PRO A 16 -19.46 -13.25 0.18
C PRO A 16 -18.44 -14.18 0.85
N SER A 17 -18.76 -15.46 1.02
CA SER A 17 -17.86 -16.47 1.60
C SER A 17 -16.72 -16.86 0.66
N ILE A 18 -16.85 -16.60 -0.65
CA ILE A 18 -15.86 -16.94 -1.67
C ILE A 18 -14.82 -15.82 -1.82
N VAL A 19 -15.19 -14.57 -1.47
CA VAL A 19 -14.30 -13.42 -1.59
C VAL A 19 -13.49 -13.26 -0.31
N GLN A 20 -12.19 -13.49 -0.39
CA GLN A 20 -11.27 -13.12 0.69
C GLN A 20 -11.16 -11.59 0.76
N VAL A 21 -12.03 -10.96 1.54
CA VAL A 21 -11.88 -9.53 1.89
C VAL A 21 -10.78 -9.43 2.94
N ARG A 22 -9.60 -8.97 2.55
CA ARG A 22 -8.54 -8.62 3.50
C ARG A 22 -8.78 -7.19 4.00
N ALA A 23 -8.73 -6.99 5.30
CA ALA A 23 -8.74 -5.65 5.87
C ALA A 23 -7.50 -4.89 5.37
N GLN A 24 -7.64 -3.58 5.17
CA GLN A 24 -6.48 -2.73 4.90
C GLN A 24 -5.46 -2.88 6.04
N PRO A 25 -4.15 -2.80 5.74
CA PRO A 25 -3.14 -2.86 6.77
C PRO A 25 -3.36 -1.78 7.83
N ARG A 26 -3.28 -2.14 9.12
CA ARG A 26 -3.55 -1.22 10.25
C ARG A 26 -2.29 -0.46 10.67
N PHE A 27 -1.58 0.09 9.70
CA PHE A 27 -0.43 0.95 9.93
C PHE A 27 -0.45 2.10 8.93
N TRP A 28 0.28 3.15 9.24
CA TRP A 28 0.55 4.25 8.33
C TRP A 28 2.06 4.40 8.20
N THR A 29 2.51 4.84 7.03
CA THR A 29 3.93 5.05 6.76
C THR A 29 4.19 6.54 6.77
N ALA A 30 5.06 7.01 7.67
CA ALA A 30 5.65 8.33 7.51
C ALA A 30 6.63 8.28 6.35
N LEU A 31 6.45 9.19 5.40
CA LEU A 31 7.24 9.28 4.19
C LEU A 31 7.98 10.61 4.19
N ASN A 32 9.31 10.54 4.10
CA ASN A 32 10.16 11.72 3.95
C ASN A 32 11.09 11.55 2.75
N PHE A 33 11.41 12.65 2.07
CA PHE A 33 12.29 12.66 0.91
C PHE A 33 13.44 13.62 1.14
N GLU A 34 14.66 13.15 0.92
CA GLU A 34 15.84 14.00 0.84
C GLU A 34 16.31 14.05 -0.61
N LEU A 35 16.56 15.25 -1.11
CA LEU A 35 16.82 15.51 -2.52
C LEU A 35 18.17 16.23 -2.68
N GLU A 36 19.07 15.64 -3.46
CA GLU A 36 20.34 16.27 -3.86
C GLU A 36 20.32 16.50 -5.38
N PHE A 37 20.26 17.78 -5.77
CA PHE A 37 20.30 18.20 -7.16
C PHE A 37 21.76 18.38 -7.60
N ARG A 38 22.15 17.69 -8.67
CA ARG A 38 23.51 17.73 -9.20
C ARG A 38 23.61 18.66 -10.39
N GLY A 39 24.83 19.15 -10.65
CA GLY A 39 25.11 20.09 -11.75
C GLY A 39 24.93 19.51 -13.15
N ASP A 40 24.82 18.19 -13.29
CA ASP A 40 24.53 17.48 -14.55
C ASP A 40 23.02 17.33 -14.82
N GLY A 41 22.17 17.89 -13.96
CA GLY A 41 20.72 17.81 -14.08
C GLY A 41 20.11 16.52 -13.52
N THR A 42 20.91 15.66 -12.88
CA THR A 42 20.39 14.51 -12.13
C THR A 42 19.97 14.90 -10.71
N VAL A 43 19.06 14.11 -10.13
CA VAL A 43 18.63 14.25 -8.73
C VAL A 43 18.81 12.92 -8.04
N LEU A 44 19.56 12.89 -6.94
CA LEU A 44 19.56 11.76 -6.03
C LEU A 44 18.40 11.93 -5.04
N VAL A 45 17.57 10.89 -4.92
CA VAL A 45 16.41 10.89 -4.03
C VAL A 45 16.60 9.80 -2.98
N GLU A 46 16.63 10.18 -1.71
CA GLU A 46 16.51 9.24 -0.60
C GLU A 46 15.08 9.24 -0.07
N ALA A 47 14.36 8.16 -0.30
CA ALA A 47 13.02 7.96 0.27
C ALA A 47 13.13 7.24 1.61
N LYS A 48 12.72 7.92 2.68
CA LYS A 48 12.77 7.43 4.06
C LYS A 48 11.35 7.05 4.48
N GLN A 49 11.14 5.75 4.68
CA GLN A 49 9.85 5.19 5.11
C GLN A 49 9.95 4.70 6.55
N HIS A 50 8.96 5.05 7.37
CA HIS A 50 8.89 4.57 8.75
C HIS A 50 7.45 4.17 9.11
N PRO A 51 7.16 2.90 9.42
CA PRO A 51 5.83 2.45 9.76
C PRO A 51 5.48 2.77 11.21
N PHE A 52 4.23 3.21 11.40
CA PHE A 52 3.64 3.50 12.70
C PHE A 52 2.27 2.82 12.84
N ASP A 53 1.92 2.40 14.05
CA ASP A 53 0.56 1.96 14.34
C ASP A 53 -0.39 3.15 14.57
N TYR A 54 -1.68 2.86 14.78
CA TYR A 54 -2.70 3.90 14.99
C TYR A 54 -2.48 4.77 16.25
N GLU A 55 -1.62 4.34 17.18
CA GLU A 55 -1.25 5.09 18.40
C GLU A 55 0.04 5.90 18.19
N GLY A 56 0.67 5.80 17.02
CA GLY A 56 1.92 6.47 16.67
C GLY A 56 3.17 5.76 17.20
N ARG A 57 3.05 4.49 17.61
CA ARG A 57 4.22 3.68 18.01
C ARG A 57 4.94 3.18 16.77
N SER A 58 6.27 3.23 16.80
CA SER A 58 7.10 2.68 15.73
C SER A 58 6.86 1.19 15.55
N LEU A 59 6.77 0.75 14.30
CA LEU A 59 6.66 -0.66 13.93
C LEU A 59 7.93 -1.18 13.23
N MET A 60 9.06 -0.47 13.35
CA MET A 60 10.32 -0.88 12.69
C MET A 60 10.86 -2.22 13.17
N ASP A 61 10.57 -2.61 14.41
CA ASP A 61 10.99 -3.91 14.95
C ASP A 61 10.17 -5.10 14.40
N ASN A 62 9.08 -4.82 13.66
CA ASN A 62 8.29 -5.86 13.01
C ASN A 62 8.91 -6.28 11.67
N ALA A 63 9.77 -7.30 11.72
CA ALA A 63 10.47 -7.80 10.53
C ALA A 63 9.54 -8.23 9.38
N THR A 64 8.36 -8.80 9.69
CA THR A 64 7.37 -9.18 8.68
C THR A 64 6.84 -7.97 7.93
N LEU A 65 6.51 -6.90 8.67
CA LEU A 65 6.05 -5.65 8.08
C LEU A 65 7.14 -4.97 7.26
N VAL A 66 8.36 -4.92 7.79
CA VAL A 66 9.51 -4.32 7.09
C VAL A 66 9.81 -5.06 5.78
N ASN A 67 9.71 -6.38 5.76
CA ASN A 67 9.89 -7.16 4.53
C ASN A 67 8.77 -6.90 3.52
N LEU A 68 7.51 -6.81 3.96
CA LEU A 68 6.40 -6.43 3.08
C LEU A 68 6.64 -5.05 2.44
N MET A 69 7.08 -4.07 3.24
CA MET A 69 7.39 -2.72 2.72
C MET A 69 8.56 -2.70 1.73
N LYS A 70 9.51 -3.66 1.84
CA LYS A 70 10.59 -3.83 0.86
C LYS A 70 10.09 -4.47 -0.43
N GLU A 71 9.12 -5.38 -0.36
CA GLU A 71 8.49 -5.94 -1.56
C GLU A 71 7.75 -4.86 -2.35
N ASP A 72 7.17 -3.87 -1.66
CA ASP A 72 6.49 -2.70 -2.26
C ASP A 72 7.47 -1.58 -2.72
N GLU A 73 8.79 -1.78 -2.63
CA GLU A 73 9.80 -0.76 -2.98
C GLU A 73 9.72 -0.34 -4.45
N SER A 74 9.37 -1.27 -5.35
CA SER A 74 9.16 -0.99 -6.78
C SER A 74 8.09 0.08 -7.01
N ASP A 75 6.99 0.03 -6.26
CA ASP A 75 5.90 1.00 -6.38
C ASP A 75 6.36 2.38 -5.87
N MET A 76 7.16 2.41 -4.80
CA MET A 76 7.76 3.65 -4.30
C MET A 76 8.66 4.32 -5.34
N ILE A 77 9.46 3.55 -6.08
CA ILE A 77 10.29 4.08 -7.18
C ILE A 77 9.41 4.70 -8.26
N GLN A 78 8.30 4.06 -8.64
CA GLN A 78 7.36 4.62 -9.61
C GLN A 78 6.76 5.94 -9.12
N TYR A 79 6.33 6.00 -7.86
CA TYR A 79 5.81 7.24 -7.27
C TYR A 79 6.86 8.37 -7.26
N ILE A 80 8.12 8.05 -6.98
CA ILE A 80 9.22 9.02 -7.04
C ILE A 80 9.38 9.55 -8.47
N LEU A 81 9.42 8.66 -9.46
CA LEU A 81 9.55 9.07 -10.87
C LEU A 81 8.39 9.98 -11.31
N LEU A 82 7.17 9.72 -10.83
CA LEU A 82 6.02 10.57 -11.11
C LEU A 82 6.18 12.00 -10.55
N MET A 83 6.87 12.19 -9.42
CA MET A 83 7.15 13.54 -8.89
C MET A 83 7.99 14.41 -9.84
N PHE A 84 8.78 13.77 -10.71
CA PHE A 84 9.63 14.45 -11.69
C PHE A 84 9.06 14.38 -13.12
N SER A 85 7.88 13.78 -13.30
CA SER A 85 7.20 13.72 -14.59
C SER A 85 6.33 14.95 -14.84
N LYS A 86 6.30 15.42 -16.08
CA LYS A 86 5.34 16.46 -16.53
C LYS A 86 3.95 15.90 -16.85
N ARG A 87 3.78 14.57 -16.84
CA ARG A 87 2.54 13.88 -17.15
C ARG A 87 2.34 12.75 -16.11
N PRO A 88 1.31 12.84 -15.26
CA PRO A 88 1.04 11.85 -14.23
C PRO A 88 0.64 10.50 -14.84
#